data_AF-A0A417USY9-F1
#
_entry.id   AF-A0A417USY9-F1
#
_cell.length_a   1.000
_cell.length_b   1.000
_cell.length_c   1.000
_cell.angle_alpha   90.00
_cell.angle_beta   90.00
_cell.angle_gamma   90.00
#
_symmetry.space_group_name_H-M   'P 1'
#
loop_
_entity.id
_entity.type
_entity.pdbx_description
1 polymer ?
#
loop_
_entity_poly.entity_id
_entity_poly.type
_entity_poly.pdbx_seq_one_letter_code
_entity_poly.pdbx_strand_id
1 'polypeptide(L)'
;MSRRQDLRILAAYANAPEQFPEGNVPIAYAAEKMGKDACFIRAGIEAGWLPIGYAFRKTGKSRTNYYISPKLFWEVTGILWRPEKGA
;
A
#
# COMPACT_ATOMS: atom_id res chain seq x y z
N MET A 1 5.94 -21.32 11.88
CA MET A 1 6.52 -20.30 10.98
C MET A 1 7.95 -20.72 10.66
N SER A 2 8.37 -20.67 9.39
CA SER A 2 9.65 -21.23 8.93
C SER A 2 10.79 -20.23 9.09
N ARG A 3 11.88 -20.61 9.77
CA ARG A 3 13.08 -19.78 10.04
C ARG A 3 13.65 -19.05 8.81
N ARG A 4 13.41 -19.57 7.59
CA ARG A 4 13.84 -18.93 6.33
C ARG A 4 12.98 -17.74 5.92
N GLN A 5 11.69 -17.74 6.27
CA GLN A 5 10.77 -16.65 5.97
C GLN A 5 11.07 -15.44 6.87
N ASP A 6 11.34 -15.69 8.16
CA ASP A 6 11.68 -14.63 9.11
C ASP A 6 12.98 -13.91 8.72
N LEU A 7 14.01 -14.66 8.28
CA LEU A 7 15.27 -14.09 7.80
C LEU A 7 15.10 -13.23 6.54
N ARG A 8 14.21 -13.64 5.61
CA ARG A 8 13.91 -12.82 4.42
C ARG A 8 13.21 -11.52 4.79
N ILE A 9 12.27 -11.57 5.73
CA ILE A 9 11.58 -10.38 6.23
C ILE A 9 12.60 -9.45 6.89
N LEU A 10 13.44 -9.96 7.79
CA LEU A 10 14.47 -9.16 8.45
C LEU A 10 15.47 -8.52 7.48
N ALA A 11 15.91 -9.26 6.45
CA ALA A 11 16.79 -8.72 5.40
C ALA A 11 16.10 -7.65 4.53
N ALA A 12 14.79 -7.77 4.29
CA ALA A 12 14.03 -6.73 3.60
C ALA A 12 13.94 -5.45 4.45
N TYR A 13 13.67 -5.56 5.76
CA TYR A 13 13.68 -4.42 6.67
C TYR A 13 15.07 -3.79 6.85
N ALA A 14 16.15 -4.58 6.75
CA ALA A 14 17.52 -4.04 6.78
C ALA A 14 17.82 -3.11 5.60
N ASN A 15 17.13 -3.27 4.47
CA ASN A 15 17.22 -2.41 3.29
C ASN A 15 16.02 -1.45 3.16
N ALA A 16 15.24 -1.27 4.23
CA ALA A 16 14.14 -0.33 4.23
C ALA A 16 14.65 1.11 4.06
N PRO A 17 13.91 1.97 3.35
CA PRO A 17 14.25 3.38 3.30
C PRO A 17 14.19 3.97 4.71
N GLU A 18 15.15 4.83 5.04
CA GLU A 18 15.24 5.49 6.34
C GLU A 18 14.00 6.34 6.66
N GLN A 19 13.38 6.90 5.61
CA GLN A 19 12.19 7.72 5.71
C GLN A 19 11.17 7.32 4.65
N PHE A 20 9.92 7.15 5.08
CA PHE A 20 8.77 7.01 4.17
C PHE A 20 8.15 8.39 3.96
N PRO A 21 7.77 8.75 2.72
CA PRO A 21 7.09 10.00 2.48
C PRO A 21 5.79 10.09 3.27
N GLU A 22 5.46 11.31 3.67
CA GLU A 22 4.22 11.60 4.36
C GLU A 22 3.02 11.59 3.41
N GLY A 23 1.84 11.37 3.97
CA GLY A 23 0.58 11.45 3.25
C GLY A 23 0.06 10.11 2.76
N ASN A 24 -0.61 10.13 1.60
CA ASN A 24 -1.40 9.05 1.06
C ASN A 24 -0.96 8.70 -0.36
N VAL A 25 -0.65 7.43 -0.60
CA VAL A 25 -0.40 6.95 -1.98
C VAL A 25 -1.72 7.00 -2.77
N PRO A 26 -1.76 7.68 -3.93
CA PRO A 26 -2.95 7.67 -4.78
C PRO A 26 -3.29 6.27 -5.27
N ILE A 27 -4.58 5.91 -5.31
CA ILE A 27 -5.03 4.61 -5.85
C ILE A 27 -4.56 4.43 -7.30
N ALA A 28 -4.58 5.51 -8.09
CA ALA A 28 -4.10 5.48 -9.48
C ALA A 28 -2.62 5.10 -9.56
N TYR A 29 -1.78 5.65 -8.68
CA TYR A 29 -0.36 5.30 -8.60
C TYR A 29 -0.17 3.84 -8.19
N ALA A 30 -0.88 3.38 -7.16
CA ALA A 30 -0.81 1.99 -6.72
C ALA A 30 -1.22 1.01 -7.83
N ALA A 31 -2.31 1.31 -8.53
CA ALA A 31 -2.81 0.53 -9.66
C ALA A 31 -1.77 0.44 -10.79
N GLU A 32 -1.21 1.59 -11.20
CA GLU A 32 -0.16 1.68 -12.22
C GLU A 32 1.06 0.82 -11.85
N LYS A 33 1.58 0.98 -10.63
CA LYS A 33 2.79 0.27 -10.18
C LYS A 33 2.58 -1.23 -9.98
N MET A 34 1.37 -1.66 -9.63
CA MET A 34 1.03 -3.08 -9.51
C MET A 34 0.64 -3.71 -10.86
N GLY A 35 0.50 -2.92 -11.94
CA GLY A 35 -0.02 -3.41 -13.22
C GLY A 35 -1.45 -3.93 -13.12
N LYS A 36 -2.27 -3.29 -12.26
CA LYS A 36 -3.65 -3.67 -11.97
C LYS A 36 -4.58 -2.48 -12.20
N ASP A 37 -5.88 -2.75 -12.26
CA ASP A 37 -6.89 -1.70 -12.31
C ASP A 37 -7.19 -1.14 -10.90
N ALA A 38 -7.76 0.07 -10.86
CA ALA A 38 -8.09 0.72 -9.59
C ALA A 38 -9.19 -0.01 -8.80
N CYS A 39 -10.08 -0.78 -9.45
CA CYS A 39 -11.10 -1.56 -8.76
C CYS A 39 -10.48 -2.77 -8.06
N PHE A 40 -9.49 -3.43 -8.64
CA PHE A 40 -8.72 -4.49 -7.99
C PHE A 40 -8.06 -4.01 -6.69
N ILE A 41 -7.45 -2.82 -6.72
CA ILE A 41 -6.84 -2.22 -5.53
C ILE A 41 -7.89 -1.94 -4.44
N ARG A 42 -9.02 -1.31 -4.81
CA ARG A 42 -10.10 -1.01 -3.86
C ARG A 42 -10.71 -2.27 -3.26
N ALA A 43 -11.03 -3.26 -4.10
CA ALA A 43 -11.60 -4.53 -3.68
C ALA A 43 -10.63 -5.28 -2.76
N GLY A 44 -9.33 -5.23 -3.03
CA GLY A 44 -8.33 -5.86 -2.17
C GLY A 44 -8.20 -5.22 -0.79
N ILE A 45 -8.25 -3.90 -0.72
CA ILE A 45 -8.24 -3.16 0.55
C ILE A 45 -9.53 -3.42 1.32
N GLU A 46 -10.69 -3.38 0.65
CA GLU A 46 -11.99 -3.64 1.28
C GLU A 46 -12.15 -5.07 1.78
N ALA A 47 -11.65 -6.05 1.03
CA ALA A 47 -11.69 -7.46 1.41
C ALA A 47 -10.58 -7.87 2.38
N GLY A 48 -9.57 -7.03 2.59
CA GLY A 48 -8.49 -7.24 3.56
C GLY A 48 -7.35 -8.15 3.10
N TRP A 49 -7.39 -8.72 1.90
CA TRP A 49 -6.30 -9.57 1.38
C TRP A 49 -5.15 -8.75 0.75
N LEU A 50 -5.36 -7.46 0.46
CA LEU A 50 -4.32 -6.55 0.00
C LEU A 50 -3.98 -5.55 1.12
N PRO A 51 -3.02 -5.87 2.01
CA PRO A 51 -2.75 -5.09 3.22
C PRO A 51 -1.87 -3.86 2.96
N ILE A 52 -2.22 -3.04 1.96
CA ILE A 52 -1.49 -1.80 1.62
C ILE A 52 -2.09 -0.54 2.28
N GLY A 53 -3.28 -0.66 2.85
CA GLY A 53 -4.05 0.49 3.32
C GLY A 53 -5.38 0.10 3.95
N TYR A 54 -6.25 1.09 4.10
CA TYR A 54 -7.53 0.99 4.77
C TYR A 54 -8.64 1.60 3.92
N ALA A 55 -9.80 0.95 3.96
CA ALA A 55 -11.04 1.47 3.40
C ALA A 55 -11.95 1.91 4.55
N PHE A 56 -12.40 3.16 4.51
CA PHE A 56 -13.36 3.70 5.46
C PHE A 56 -14.62 4.15 4.73
N ARG A 57 -15.75 3.53 5.06
CA ARG A 57 -17.06 3.91 4.56
C ARG A 57 -17.91 4.40 5.72
N LYS A 58 -18.33 5.67 5.67
CA LYS A 58 -19.25 6.24 6.67
C LYS A 58 -20.64 5.60 6.53
N THR A 59 -21.25 5.24 7.64
CA THR A 59 -22.63 4.71 7.67
C THR A 59 -23.59 5.66 6.95
N GLY A 60 -24.40 5.12 6.03
CA GLY A 60 -25.35 5.89 5.22
C GLY A 60 -24.75 6.63 4.03
N LYS A 61 -23.45 6.50 3.74
CA LYS A 61 -22.83 7.04 2.51
C LYS A 61 -22.44 5.94 1.54
N SER A 62 -22.62 6.20 0.24
CA SER A 62 -22.20 5.32 -0.85
C SER A 62 -20.71 5.43 -1.17
N ARG A 63 -20.07 6.55 -0.82
CA ARG A 63 -18.65 6.79 -1.09
C ARG A 63 -17.76 6.21 0.01
N THR A 64 -16.82 5.37 -0.41
CA THR A 64 -15.72 4.87 0.41
C THR A 64 -14.51 5.79 0.27
N ASN A 65 -13.91 6.14 1.41
CA ASN A 65 -12.62 6.81 1.46
C ASN A 65 -11.52 5.75 1.59
N TYR A 66 -10.43 5.93 0.87
CA TYR A 66 -9.28 5.03 0.93
C TYR A 66 -8.07 5.79 1.43
N TYR A 67 -7.31 5.13 2.30
CA TYR A 67 -6.00 5.57 2.73
C TYR A 67 -4.98 4.47 2.45
N ILE A 68 -3.98 4.73 1.62
CA ILE A 68 -2.87 3.82 1.33
C ILE A 68 -1.62 4.37 2.02
N SER A 69 -1.09 3.59 2.96
CA SER A 69 0.11 3.97 3.69
C SER A 69 1.33 3.75 2.81
N PRO A 70 2.22 4.76 2.64
CA PRO A 70 3.45 4.61 1.87
C PRO A 70 4.35 3.48 2.38
N LYS A 71 4.34 3.24 3.69
CA LYS A 71 5.06 2.13 4.33
C LYS A 71 4.47 0.77 3.93
N LEU A 72 3.17 0.56 4.15
CA LEU A 72 2.50 -0.71 3.84
C LEU A 72 2.58 -1.03 2.34
N PHE A 73 2.44 -0.01 1.49
CA PHE A 73 2.60 -0.15 0.05
C PHE A 73 3.99 -0.66 -0.32
N TRP A 74 5.05 -0.12 0.29
CA TRP A 74 6.42 -0.59 0.09
C TRP A 74 6.65 -1.99 0.65
N GLU A 75 6.08 -2.34 1.80
CA GLU A 75 6.23 -3.69 2.39
C GLU A 75 5.64 -4.78 1.48
N VAL A 76 4.55 -4.49 0.77
CA VAL A 76 3.90 -5.43 -0.15
C VAL A 76 4.56 -5.43 -1.54
N THR A 77 4.93 -4.26 -2.07
CA THR A 77 5.35 -4.12 -3.48
C THR A 77 6.86 -3.96 -3.65
N GLY A 78 7.59 -3.58 -2.60
CA GLY A 78 8.98 -3.13 -2.66
C GLY A 78 9.16 -1.74 -3.28
N ILE A 79 8.08 -1.05 -3.66
CA ILE A 79 8.13 0.23 -4.38
C ILE A 79 7.91 1.38 -3.40
N LEU A 80 8.91 2.26 -3.30
CA LEU A 80 8.79 3.48 -2.52
C LEU A 80 8.04 4.53 -3.33
N TRP A 81 6.84 4.88 -2.90
CA TRP A 81 6.12 6.06 -3.41
C TRP A 81 6.95 7.31 -3.12
N ARG A 82 6.99 8.27 -4.05
CA ARG A 82 7.59 9.59 -3.82
C ARG A 82 6.63 10.64 -4.38
N PRO A 83 6.19 11.62 -3.57
CA PRO A 83 5.24 12.65 -4.01
C PRO A 83 5.83 13.61 -5.05
N GLU A 84 7.17 13.67 -5.18
CA GLU A 84 7.83 14.50 -6.19
C GLU A 84 7.82 13.85 -7.58
N LYS A 85 6.69 14.02 -8.28
CA LYS A 85 6.53 14.24 -9.73
C LYS A 85 5.02 14.29 -10.03
N GLY A 86 4.43 15.47 -9.89
CA GLY A 86 3.05 15.76 -10.32
C GLY A 86 2.05 15.91 -9.18
N ALA A 87 2.08 17.08 -8.54
CA ALA A 87 0.87 17.70 -8.00
C ALA A 87 0.27 18.58 -9.10
#